data_AF-A0A059F0G7-F1
#
_entry.id   AF-A0A059F0G7-F1
#
_cell.length_a   1.000
_cell.length_b   1.000
_cell.length_c   1.000
_cell.angle_alpha   90.00
_cell.angle_beta   90.00
_cell.angle_gamma   90.00
#
_symmetry.space_group_name_H-M   'P 1'
#
loop_
_entity.id
_entity.type
_entity.pdbx_description
1 polymer ?
#
loop_
_entity_poly.entity_id
_entity_poly.type
_entity_poly.pdbx_seq_one_letter_code
_entity_poly.pdbx_strand_id
1 'polypeptide(L)'
;MHKKIKPSKLETAEELAEYRRLGLIFKTKNILLETKHKLQLCEDNELEFCKKMKILNSDYIKYREKYFKKGVRGLKSILVRHGFRKERSDLVVTYLVNKYKL
;
A
#
# COMPACT_ATOMS: atom_id res chain seq x y z
N MET A 1 -41.38 -8.39 7.60
CA MET A 1 -39.92 -8.59 7.39
C MET A 1 -39.30 -7.31 6.87
N HIS A 2 -38.46 -6.62 7.65
CA HIS A 2 -37.76 -5.40 7.19
C HIS A 2 -36.63 -5.78 6.23
N LYS A 3 -36.72 -5.37 4.96
CA LYS A 3 -35.70 -5.61 3.94
C LYS A 3 -34.48 -4.72 4.24
N LYS A 4 -33.34 -5.33 4.59
CA LYS A 4 -32.08 -4.61 4.79
C LYS A 4 -31.57 -4.11 3.43
N ILE A 5 -31.38 -2.80 3.31
CA ILE A 5 -30.84 -2.17 2.09
C ILE A 5 -29.31 -2.29 2.14
N LYS A 6 -28.70 -2.79 1.06
CA LYS A 6 -27.23 -2.85 0.96
C LYS A 6 -26.68 -1.44 0.69
N PRO A 7 -25.63 -0.98 1.41
CA PRO A 7 -25.08 0.36 1.27
C PRO A 7 -24.49 0.66 -0.12
N SER A 8 -24.27 -0.35 -0.96
CA SER A 8 -23.76 -0.21 -2.32
C SER A 8 -24.75 0.37 -3.33
N LYS A 9 -26.01 0.62 -2.93
CA LYS A 9 -27.06 1.19 -3.80
C LYS A 9 -27.37 2.67 -3.50
N LEU A 10 -26.64 3.31 -2.58
CA LEU A 10 -26.86 4.71 -2.21
C LEU A 10 -25.84 5.57 -2.94
N GLU A 11 -26.34 6.56 -3.68
CA GLU A 11 -25.54 7.37 -4.63
C GLU A 11 -24.84 8.55 -3.95
N THR A 12 -25.33 9.02 -2.80
CA THR A 12 -24.82 10.20 -2.09
C THR A 12 -24.51 9.95 -0.61
N ALA A 13 -23.52 10.68 -0.09
CA ALA A 13 -23.04 10.53 1.29
C ALA A 13 -24.07 10.98 2.35
N GLU A 14 -24.97 11.88 1.98
CA GLU A 14 -26.04 12.41 2.83
C GLU A 14 -27.13 11.36 3.09
N GLU A 15 -27.59 10.67 2.05
CA GLU A 15 -28.51 9.55 2.17
C GLU A 15 -27.94 8.46 3.09
N LEU A 16 -26.66 8.12 2.89
CA LEU A 16 -26.00 7.08 3.68
C LEU A 16 -25.90 7.44 5.17
N ALA A 17 -25.80 8.73 5.50
CA ALA A 17 -25.81 9.21 6.88
C ALA A 17 -27.21 9.14 7.50
N GLU A 18 -28.27 9.48 6.76
CA GLU A 18 -29.65 9.34 7.21
C GLU A 18 -30.06 7.88 7.42
N TYR A 19 -29.73 6.99 6.49
CA TYR A 19 -29.98 5.55 6.63
C TYR A 19 -29.21 4.91 7.80
N ARG A 20 -28.03 5.45 8.16
CA ARG A 20 -27.31 5.06 9.39
C ARG A 20 -28.01 5.55 10.65
N ARG A 21 -28.51 6.79 10.67
CA ARG A 21 -29.29 7.33 11.79
C ARG A 21 -30.57 6.52 12.04
N LEU A 22 -31.23 6.10 10.97
CA LEU A 22 -32.45 5.28 11.01
C LEU A 22 -32.19 3.80 11.34
N GLY A 23 -30.93 3.38 11.56
CA GLY A 23 -30.59 2.00 11.91
C GLY A 23 -30.76 0.99 10.77
N LEU A 24 -30.98 1.47 9.54
CA LEU A 24 -31.21 0.64 8.36
C LEU A 24 -29.91 0.06 7.78
N ILE A 25 -28.76 0.63 8.15
CA ILE A 25 -27.42 0.17 7.75
C ILE A 25 -26.55 -0.06 8.99
N PHE A 26 -26.14 -1.31 9.19
CA PHE A 26 -25.18 -1.67 10.24
C PHE A 26 -23.74 -1.37 9.80
N LYS A 27 -22.93 -0.88 10.75
CA LYS A 27 -21.49 -0.58 10.61
C LYS A 27 -20.76 -1.72 9.92
N THR A 28 -20.54 -1.62 8.61
CA THR A 28 -19.55 -2.43 7.92
C THR A 28 -18.21 -1.73 8.09
N LYS A 29 -17.24 -2.44 8.65
CA LYS A 29 -15.88 -1.92 8.90
C LYS A 29 -15.35 -1.30 7.60
N ASN A 30 -14.80 -0.09 7.69
CA ASN A 30 -14.18 0.71 6.62
C ASN A 30 -12.94 0.04 5.98
N ILE A 31 -12.99 -1.25 5.66
CA ILE A 31 -11.85 -2.01 5.13
C ILE A 31 -11.53 -1.60 3.68
N LEU A 32 -12.50 -1.05 2.95
CA LEU A 32 -12.36 -0.68 1.54
C LEU A 32 -11.69 0.68 1.29
N LEU A 33 -11.68 1.60 2.26
CA LEU A 33 -11.05 2.92 2.10
C LEU A 33 -9.56 2.90 2.49
N GLU A 34 -9.16 2.14 3.52
CA GLU A 34 -7.74 2.03 3.90
C GLU A 34 -6.91 1.25 2.87
N THR A 35 -7.50 0.31 2.14
CA THR A 35 -6.79 -0.48 1.13
C THR A 35 -6.47 0.33 -0.12
N LYS A 36 -7.35 1.26 -0.53
CA LYS A 36 -7.08 2.14 -1.68
C LYS A 36 -6.01 3.19 -1.39
N HIS A 37 -6.00 3.79 -0.19
CA HIS A 37 -5.00 4.80 0.16
C HIS A 37 -3.57 4.25 0.34
N LYS A 38 -3.41 2.96 0.72
CA LYS A 38 -2.07 2.35 0.81
C LYS A 38 -1.45 2.00 -0.54
N LEU A 39 -2.28 1.81 -1.57
CA LEU A 39 -1.80 1.44 -2.92
C LEU A 39 -1.34 2.65 -3.76
N GLN A 40 -1.73 3.87 -3.39
CA GLN A 40 -1.44 5.09 -4.17
C GLN A 40 -0.07 5.75 -3.88
N LEU A 41 0.77 5.17 -3.02
CA LEU A 41 2.05 5.77 -2.63
C LEU A 41 3.25 5.31 -3.48
N CYS A 42 3.00 4.68 -4.62
CA CYS A 42 4.03 4.26 -5.57
C CYS A 42 3.95 5.16 -6.80
N GLU A 43 4.96 6.01 -6.99
CA GLU A 43 5.07 6.82 -8.23
C GLU A 43 5.23 5.89 -9.44
N ASP A 44 4.82 6.33 -10.64
CA ASP A 44 4.84 5.50 -11.87
C ASP A 44 6.21 4.84 -12.12
N ASN A 45 7.30 5.56 -11.82
CA ASN A 45 8.67 5.07 -11.90
C ASN A 45 8.99 3.93 -10.91
N GLU A 46 8.33 3.88 -9.76
CA GLU A 46 8.50 2.81 -8.75
C GLU A 46 7.73 1.56 -9.13
N LEU A 47 6.55 1.73 -9.72
CA LEU A 47 5.77 0.62 -10.25
C LEU A 47 6.51 -0.08 -11.38
N GLU A 48 7.13 0.67 -12.28
CA GLU A 48 7.99 0.09 -13.32
C GLU A 48 9.20 -0.64 -12.74
N PHE A 49 9.85 -0.06 -11.73
CA PHE A 49 10.97 -0.69 -11.06
C PHE A 49 10.57 -1.99 -10.36
N CYS A 50 9.44 -1.99 -9.65
CA CYS A 50 8.89 -3.18 -8.99
C CYS A 50 8.56 -4.27 -10.01
N LYS A 51 7.96 -3.92 -11.15
CA LYS A 51 7.69 -4.85 -12.26
C LYS A 51 8.98 -5.45 -12.82
N LYS A 52 10.00 -4.62 -13.11
CA LYS A 52 11.32 -5.08 -13.61
C LYS A 52 12.01 -6.03 -12.63
N MET A 53 11.94 -5.73 -11.34
CA MET A 53 12.58 -6.51 -10.29
C MET A 53 11.72 -7.67 -9.76
N LYS A 54 10.49 -7.83 -10.28
CA LYS A 54 9.49 -8.80 -9.79
C LYS A 54 9.26 -8.69 -8.27
N ILE A 55 9.20 -7.47 -7.76
CA ILE A 55 8.95 -7.16 -6.35
C ILE A 55 7.47 -6.82 -6.19
N LEU A 56 6.84 -7.34 -5.15
CA LEU A 56 5.48 -6.94 -4.78
C LEU A 56 5.50 -5.50 -4.22
N ASN A 57 4.54 -4.68 -4.61
CA ASN A 57 4.43 -3.29 -4.11
C ASN A 57 4.45 -3.22 -2.58
N SER A 58 3.81 -4.18 -1.91
CA SER A 58 3.81 -4.27 -0.44
C SER A 58 5.21 -4.46 0.16
N ASP A 59 6.08 -5.22 -0.51
CA ASP A 59 7.44 -5.45 -0.04
C ASP A 59 8.37 -4.28 -0.38
N TYR A 60 8.16 -3.65 -1.54
CA TYR A 60 8.84 -2.41 -1.89
C TYR A 60 8.57 -1.29 -0.87
N ILE A 61 7.33 -1.13 -0.41
CA ILE A 61 6.98 -0.17 0.66
C ILE A 61 7.79 -0.46 1.94
N LYS A 62 7.88 -1.74 2.35
CA LYS A 62 8.70 -2.13 3.52
C LYS A 62 10.18 -1.82 3.31
N TYR A 63 10.70 -2.03 2.09
CA TYR A 63 12.09 -1.72 1.75
C TYR A 63 12.37 -0.22 1.83
N ARG A 64 11.48 0.60 1.28
CA ARG A 64 11.53 2.06 1.37
C ARG A 64 11.51 2.53 2.82
N GLU A 65 10.55 2.08 3.61
CA GLU A 65 10.47 2.45 5.04
C GLU A 65 11.74 2.08 5.80
N LYS A 66 12.32 0.90 5.50
CA LYS A 66 13.51 0.46 6.22
C LYS A 66 14.78 1.16 5.76
N TYR A 67 14.83 1.59 4.50
CA TYR A 67 15.88 2.48 4.01
C TYR A 67 15.86 3.81 4.79
N PHE A 68 14.70 4.44 4.98
CA PHE A 68 14.60 5.65 5.80
C PHE A 68 14.93 5.43 7.27
N LYS A 69 14.55 4.29 7.86
CA LYS A 69 14.81 4.00 9.28
C LYS A 69 16.25 3.57 9.59
N LYS A 70 16.89 2.81 8.70
CA LYS A 70 18.17 2.11 8.98
C LYS A 70 19.25 2.31 7.92
N GLY A 71 18.97 3.13 6.91
CA GLY A 71 19.86 3.37 5.79
C GLY A 71 20.13 2.14 4.92
N VAL A 72 21.16 2.25 4.08
CA VAL A 72 21.57 1.23 3.10
C VAL A 72 21.87 -0.12 3.75
N ARG A 73 22.58 -0.13 4.90
CA ARG A 73 22.99 -1.36 5.59
C ARG A 73 21.79 -2.15 6.10
N GLY A 74 20.77 -1.45 6.62
CA GLY A 74 19.53 -2.07 7.08
C GLY A 74 18.68 -2.64 5.94
N LEU A 75 18.65 -1.95 4.80
CA LEU A 75 17.98 -2.41 3.59
C LEU A 75 18.62 -3.70 3.05
N LYS A 76 19.95 -3.73 2.89
CA LYS A 76 20.69 -4.92 2.42
C LYS A 76 20.38 -6.16 3.28
N SER A 77 20.33 -6.01 4.60
CA SER A 77 20.03 -7.12 5.51
C SER A 77 18.65 -7.75 5.26
N ILE A 78 17.63 -6.96 4.91
CA ILE A 78 16.30 -7.48 4.60
C ILE A 78 16.28 -8.16 3.24
N LEU A 79 16.91 -7.54 2.24
CA LEU A 79 16.94 -8.09 0.90
C LEU A 79 17.59 -9.48 0.90
N VAL A 80 18.66 -9.66 1.68
CA VAL A 80 19.28 -10.98 1.91
C VAL A 80 18.30 -11.95 2.58
N ARG A 81 17.55 -11.54 3.61
CA ARG A 81 16.53 -12.40 4.24
C ARG A 81 15.39 -12.79 3.30
N HIS A 82 15.04 -11.92 2.36
CA HIS A 82 14.06 -12.20 1.31
C HIS A 82 14.63 -13.05 0.15
N GLY A 83 15.89 -13.50 0.24
CA GLY A 83 16.50 -14.38 -0.76
C GLY A 83 17.02 -13.65 -2.01
N PHE A 84 17.20 -12.33 -1.96
CA PHE A 84 17.79 -11.61 -3.08
C PHE A 84 19.28 -11.99 -3.26
N ARG A 85 19.66 -12.27 -4.51
CA ARG A 85 21.08 -12.32 -4.90
C ARG A 85 21.72 -10.95 -4.74
N LYS A 86 23.03 -10.93 -4.47
CA LYS A 86 23.82 -9.71 -4.21
C LYS A 86 23.59 -8.62 -5.27
N GLU A 87 23.68 -8.99 -6.55
CA GLU A 87 23.46 -8.09 -7.69
C GLU A 87 22.07 -7.43 -7.66
N ARG A 88 21.02 -8.21 -7.43
CA ARG A 88 19.66 -7.67 -7.36
C ARG A 88 19.46 -6.78 -6.14
N SER A 89 20.04 -7.15 -5.00
CA SER A 89 19.98 -6.29 -3.82
C SER A 89 20.72 -4.96 -4.03
N ASP A 90 21.85 -4.97 -4.73
CA ASP A 90 22.57 -3.74 -5.06
C ASP A 90 21.78 -2.86 -6.04
N LEU A 91 21.03 -3.44 -6.98
CA LEU A 91 20.12 -2.68 -7.85
C LEU A 91 18.99 -1.98 -7.08
N VAL A 92 18.33 -2.68 -6.14
CA VAL A 92 17.28 -2.08 -5.29
C VAL A 92 17.84 -0.97 -4.42
N VAL A 93 19.02 -1.20 -3.83
CA VAL A 93 19.72 -0.21 -3.02
C VAL A 93 20.09 1.01 -3.85
N THR A 94 20.71 0.81 -5.02
CA THR A 94 21.15 1.90 -5.92
C THR A 94 19.97 2.72 -6.40
N TYR A 95 18.86 2.06 -6.74
CA TYR A 95 17.63 2.74 -7.13
C TYR A 95 17.09 3.64 -6.00
N LEU A 96 16.98 3.11 -4.78
CA LEU A 96 16.51 3.89 -3.63
C LEU A 96 17.47 5.02 -3.25
N VAL A 97 18.78 4.79 -3.31
CA VAL A 97 19.80 5.81 -3.04
C VAL A 97 19.74 6.92 -4.08
N ASN A 98 19.66 6.60 -5.38
CA ASN A 98 19.59 7.62 -6.42
C ASN A 98 18.28 8.41 -6.38
N LYS A 99 17.16 7.74 -6.03
CA LYS A 99 15.85 8.38 -5.94
C LYS A 99 15.73 9.32 -4.74
N TYR A 100 16.30 8.93 -3.60
CA TYR A 100 16.23 9.68 -2.35
C TYR A 100 17.59 10.27 -1.96
N LYS A 101 18.42 10.60 -2.95
CA LYS A 101 19.66 11.34 -2.74
C LYS A 101 19.28 12.69 -2.11
N LEU A 102 19.49 12.79 -0.80
CA LEU A 102 19.68 14.06 -0.09
C LEU A 102 20.98 14.70 -0.57
#